data_AF-A0A928KAZ2-F1
#
_entry.id   AF-A0A928KAZ2-F1
#
_cell.length_a   1.000
_cell.length_b   1.000
_cell.length_c   1.000
_cell.angle_alpha   90.00
_cell.angle_beta   90.00
_cell.angle_gamma   90.00
#
_symmetry.space_group_name_H-M   'P 1'
#
loop_
_entity.id
_entity.type
_entity.pdbx_description
1 polymer ?
#
loop_
_entity_poly.entity_id
_entity_poly.type
_entity_poly.pdbx_seq_one_letter_code
_entity_poly.pdbx_strand_id
1 'polypeptide(L)'
;MTEENYNYRTSPMFLRNQFKGEGKWNIPVISKVDLGLTPFDDQRLIGFDKIKTGKDEHYERIVHFFLYDYKFEDIWTKPDKYIDMLKKYKAVLSPDYSMYIEMNPVMQLYNTFRNRWVGAYLAEKGIKVIPTVSWGLENTFDFCFNGIEKGSTVAVSTYMVSEHGSHKDQKEFFLKGYNEMLKRIEPELVICYNTPFPEMEGNILFVDYDLSSWQHYGDDIGKSANTVFVEKFGAITNNSISENSKKKQIYGFVMPECFKGMGSAYGGKWQPKNELAERFLGKPGEIKRTSMPGKKGGYIAETKIGEDGRAVKERHYTTHDRTNHTNPHDHIFSWDPITGKPNPQHQIINYPEGSDVPEFKFRKDIDMSYISEELLKELEKKYPGEKINIITSCDNFDTISDFKWCINGGAEVEFCWKDIDYTITWFNGKVGICQVGHNETDREYDTVDELLTYKLATGETLKEVITQVEVTSRTL
;
A
#
# COMPACT_ATOMS: atom_id res chain seq x y z
N MET A 1 30.18 34.95 -25.69
CA MET A 1 29.43 34.42 -24.53
C MET A 1 29.46 35.50 -23.47
N THR A 2 28.32 35.86 -22.86
CA THR A 2 28.29 36.85 -21.77
C THR A 2 28.90 36.25 -20.50
N GLU A 3 29.40 37.10 -19.60
CA GLU A 3 29.92 36.68 -18.29
C GLU A 3 28.85 35.95 -17.48
N GLU A 4 27.60 36.45 -17.51
CA GLU A 4 26.45 35.80 -16.89
C GLU A 4 26.23 34.37 -17.43
N ASN A 5 26.29 34.20 -18.76
CA ASN A 5 26.18 32.87 -19.38
C ASN A 5 27.34 31.96 -18.99
N TYR A 6 28.56 32.49 -18.87
CA TYR A 6 29.72 31.71 -18.42
C TYR A 6 29.54 31.26 -16.96
N ASN A 7 29.20 32.20 -16.05
CA ASN A 7 29.00 31.93 -14.63
C ASN A 7 27.85 30.93 -14.39
N TYR A 8 26.75 31.06 -15.13
CA TYR A 8 25.63 30.11 -15.04
C TYR A 8 26.05 28.71 -15.48
N ARG A 9 26.68 28.59 -16.66
CA ARG A 9 27.06 27.29 -17.25
C ARG A 9 28.23 26.60 -16.55
N THR A 10 29.07 27.35 -15.85
CA THR A 10 30.22 26.82 -15.10
C THR A 10 29.92 26.65 -13.61
N SER A 11 28.72 27.03 -13.16
CA SER A 11 28.28 26.84 -11.77
C SER A 11 28.34 25.35 -11.39
N PRO A 12 29.03 24.99 -10.29
CA PRO A 12 29.05 23.62 -9.78
C PRO A 12 27.64 23.10 -9.45
N MET A 13 26.75 23.98 -9.02
CA MET A 13 25.34 23.65 -8.77
C MET A 13 24.57 23.31 -10.05
N PHE A 14 24.95 23.90 -11.19
CA PHE A 14 24.37 23.56 -12.49
C PHE A 14 24.98 22.27 -13.06
N LEU A 15 26.31 22.15 -13.03
CA LEU A 15 27.03 21.04 -13.65
C LEU A 15 27.03 19.74 -12.83
N ARG A 16 26.85 19.82 -11.51
CA ARG A 16 26.85 18.67 -10.58
C ARG A 16 28.12 17.81 -10.65
N ASN A 17 29.25 18.39 -11.03
CA ASN A 17 30.48 17.68 -11.35
C ASN A 17 31.62 17.91 -10.33
N GLN A 18 31.34 18.49 -9.16
CA GLN A 18 32.37 18.84 -8.20
C GLN A 18 32.90 17.66 -7.37
N PHE A 19 32.17 16.55 -7.34
CA PHE A 19 32.56 15.35 -6.59
C PHE A 19 33.17 14.31 -7.52
N LYS A 20 34.26 13.69 -7.06
CA LYS A 20 34.80 12.50 -7.73
C LYS A 20 33.78 11.37 -7.58
N GLY A 21 33.47 10.72 -8.70
CA GLY A 21 32.54 9.61 -8.71
C GLY A 21 33.17 8.27 -8.98
N GLU A 22 32.34 7.23 -8.90
CA GLU A 22 32.68 5.83 -9.11
C GLU A 22 31.98 5.29 -10.37
N GLY A 23 32.61 4.29 -10.99
CA GLY A 23 32.03 3.53 -12.11
C GLY A 23 31.95 4.32 -13.41
N LYS A 24 31.33 3.70 -14.43
CA LYS A 24 31.15 4.28 -15.77
C LYS A 24 30.29 5.56 -15.77
N TRP A 25 29.52 5.78 -14.71
CA TRP A 25 28.58 6.88 -14.58
C TRP A 25 29.11 8.03 -13.71
N ASN A 26 30.32 7.91 -13.15
CA ASN A 26 30.92 8.89 -12.24
C ASN A 26 29.96 9.30 -11.10
N ILE A 27 29.34 8.31 -10.46
CA ILE A 27 28.38 8.52 -9.37
C ILE A 27 29.13 9.01 -8.12
N PRO A 28 28.79 10.19 -7.55
CA PRO A 28 29.50 10.76 -6.40
C PRO A 28 29.61 9.79 -5.22
N VAL A 29 30.76 9.80 -4.55
CA VAL A 29 30.98 8.95 -3.37
C VAL A 29 30.54 9.67 -2.10
N ILE A 30 29.69 9.02 -1.31
CA ILE A 30 29.41 9.42 0.08
C ILE A 30 30.43 8.72 0.97
N SER A 31 31.28 9.50 1.65
CA SER A 31 32.30 8.96 2.55
C SER A 31 31.68 8.22 3.74
N LYS A 32 32.29 7.12 4.16
CA LYS A 32 31.88 6.39 5.36
C LYS A 32 31.91 7.29 6.60
N VAL A 33 30.88 7.17 7.43
CA VAL A 33 30.81 7.78 8.76
C VAL A 33 30.59 6.70 9.81
N ASP A 34 31.28 6.83 10.95
CA ASP A 34 31.02 6.01 12.13
C ASP A 34 30.19 6.82 13.13
N LEU A 35 29.01 6.29 13.47
CA LEU A 35 28.08 6.88 14.43
C LEU A 35 28.06 6.12 15.76
N GLY A 36 28.81 5.02 15.88
CA GLY A 36 28.74 4.11 17.02
C GLY A 36 27.37 3.45 17.20
N LEU A 37 26.58 3.36 16.13
CA LEU A 37 25.25 2.73 16.17
C LEU A 37 25.39 1.23 16.29
N THR A 38 24.48 0.61 17.03
CA THR A 38 24.41 -0.85 17.16
C THR A 38 23.02 -1.37 16.81
N PRO A 39 22.87 -2.66 16.46
CA PRO A 39 21.56 -3.29 16.27
C PRO A 39 20.62 -3.23 17.48
N PHE A 40 21.14 -2.90 18.67
CA PHE A 40 20.40 -2.86 19.93
C PHE A 40 19.94 -1.46 20.32
N ASP A 41 20.30 -0.45 19.52
CA ASP A 41 19.90 0.92 19.80
C ASP A 41 18.40 1.12 19.57
N ASP A 42 17.73 1.81 20.48
CA ASP A 42 16.37 2.30 20.25
C ASP A 42 16.46 3.62 19.47
N GLN A 43 16.42 3.53 18.13
CA GLN A 43 16.47 4.69 17.25
C GLN A 43 15.08 5.04 16.71
N ARG A 44 14.71 6.31 16.87
CA ARG A 44 13.61 6.93 16.13
C ARG A 44 14.16 7.85 15.06
N LEU A 45 13.55 7.80 13.88
CA LEU A 45 13.88 8.72 12.81
C LEU A 45 12.96 9.96 12.85
N ILE A 46 13.36 11.02 12.16
CA ILE A 46 12.54 12.20 11.92
C ILE A 46 12.45 12.50 10.43
N GLY A 47 11.23 12.63 9.90
CA GLY A 47 11.03 12.94 8.49
C GLY A 47 11.59 14.32 8.14
N PHE A 48 12.28 14.43 6.99
CA PHE A 48 12.77 15.71 6.47
C PHE A 48 11.66 16.78 6.32
N ASP A 49 10.40 16.39 6.13
CA ASP A 49 9.27 17.34 6.06
C ASP A 49 8.82 17.87 7.43
N LYS A 50 9.43 17.39 8.53
CA LYS A 50 9.09 17.76 9.91
C LYS A 50 10.18 18.52 10.65
N ILE A 51 11.39 18.60 10.11
CA ILE A 51 12.46 19.38 10.71
C ILE A 51 12.11 20.88 10.68
N LYS A 52 12.44 21.59 11.75
CA LYS A 52 12.09 23.02 11.91
C LYS A 52 13.33 23.90 11.77
N THR A 53 13.16 25.05 11.10
CA THR A 53 14.21 26.10 11.00
C THR A 53 14.55 26.71 12.38
N GLY A 54 13.62 26.63 13.34
CA GLY A 54 13.77 27.12 14.72
C GLY A 54 14.39 26.10 15.67
N LYS A 55 13.98 26.14 16.95
CA LYS A 55 14.38 25.14 17.94
C LYS A 55 13.57 23.86 17.72
N ASP A 56 14.26 22.76 17.45
CA ASP A 56 13.72 21.40 17.53
C ASP A 56 14.08 20.77 18.89
N GLU A 57 13.39 19.70 19.26
CA GLU A 57 13.61 18.95 20.51
C GLU A 57 14.22 17.57 20.24
N HIS A 58 14.32 17.17 18.97
CA HIS A 58 14.71 15.82 18.55
C HIS A 58 16.03 15.78 17.78
N TYR A 59 16.99 16.65 18.14
CA TYR A 59 18.31 16.69 17.50
C TYR A 59 19.10 15.37 17.60
N GLU A 60 18.78 14.52 18.58
CA GLU A 60 19.37 13.18 18.71
C GLU A 60 18.84 12.17 17.68
N ARG A 61 17.75 12.50 16.95
CA ARG A 61 17.19 11.63 15.90
C ARG A 61 17.96 11.79 14.59
N ILE A 62 17.88 10.76 13.74
CA ILE A 62 18.42 10.76 12.39
C ILE A 62 17.34 11.23 11.42
N VAL A 63 17.68 12.21 10.57
CA VAL A 63 16.75 12.74 9.55
C VAL A 63 16.62 11.75 8.40
N HIS A 64 15.41 11.33 8.04
CA HIS A 64 15.16 10.39 6.95
C HIS A 64 14.33 11.00 5.81
N PHE A 65 14.44 10.37 4.63
CA PHE A 65 13.78 10.77 3.39
C PHE A 65 12.82 9.71 2.85
N PHE A 66 12.41 8.73 3.66
CA PHE A 66 11.35 7.75 3.34
C PHE A 66 9.96 8.41 3.26
N LEU A 67 9.84 9.38 2.35
CA LEU A 67 8.77 10.33 2.13
C LEU A 67 8.49 10.38 0.62
N TYR A 68 7.40 11.03 0.22
CA TYR A 68 7.18 11.32 -1.21
C TYR A 68 8.27 12.25 -1.75
N ASP A 69 8.78 11.95 -2.95
CA ASP A 69 9.88 12.70 -3.60
C ASP A 69 9.64 14.23 -3.57
N TYR A 70 8.41 14.67 -3.85
CA TYR A 70 8.05 16.09 -3.88
C TYR A 70 8.26 16.82 -2.54
N LYS A 71 8.25 16.10 -1.41
CA LYS A 71 8.45 16.69 -0.08
C LYS A 71 9.89 17.11 0.17
N PHE A 72 10.84 16.57 -0.60
CA PHE A 72 12.25 16.86 -0.42
C PHE A 72 12.97 17.24 -1.71
N GLU A 73 12.28 17.38 -2.85
CA GLU A 73 12.87 17.80 -4.12
C GLU A 73 13.70 19.11 -4.00
N ASP A 74 13.30 20.01 -3.10
CA ASP A 74 14.03 21.25 -2.82
C ASP A 74 15.46 21.03 -2.31
N ILE A 75 15.78 19.89 -1.69
CA ILE A 75 17.16 19.59 -1.24
C ILE A 75 18.11 19.37 -2.42
N TRP A 76 17.61 18.86 -3.54
CA TRP A 76 18.40 18.72 -4.76
C TRP A 76 18.67 20.08 -5.40
N THR A 77 17.65 20.93 -5.51
CA THR A 77 17.77 22.21 -6.20
C THR A 77 18.46 23.29 -5.35
N LYS A 78 18.21 23.30 -4.03
CA LYS A 78 18.63 24.36 -3.09
C LYS A 78 19.16 23.77 -1.76
N PRO A 79 20.18 22.89 -1.77
CA PRO A 79 20.69 22.21 -0.58
C PRO A 79 21.20 23.18 0.50
N ASP A 80 21.78 24.32 0.09
CA ASP A 80 22.33 25.34 0.99
C ASP A 80 21.32 25.81 2.06
N LYS A 81 20.03 25.86 1.71
CA LYS A 81 18.95 26.27 2.63
C LYS A 81 18.84 25.39 3.88
N TYR A 82 19.28 24.14 3.78
CA TYR A 82 19.04 23.13 4.80
C TYR A 82 20.27 22.84 5.65
N ILE A 83 21.45 23.35 5.27
CA ILE A 83 22.74 22.98 5.90
C ILE A 83 22.76 23.29 7.40
N ASP A 84 22.46 24.53 7.78
CA ASP A 84 22.52 24.96 9.19
C ASP A 84 21.50 24.23 10.07
N MET A 85 20.39 23.80 9.48
CA MET A 85 19.37 23.03 10.18
C MET A 85 19.78 21.56 10.33
N LEU A 86 20.21 20.93 9.24
CA LEU A 86 20.60 19.51 9.20
C LEU A 86 21.83 19.22 10.05
N LYS A 87 22.78 20.17 10.14
CA LYS A 87 23.98 20.06 11.00
C LYS A 87 23.69 19.84 12.48
N LYS A 88 22.49 20.22 12.95
CA LYS A 88 22.11 20.08 14.36
C LYS A 88 21.70 18.65 14.72
N TYR A 89 21.32 17.84 13.72
CA TYR A 89 20.84 16.48 13.94
C TYR A 89 22.00 15.48 14.04
N LYS A 90 21.78 14.37 14.73
CA LYS A 90 22.75 13.29 14.93
C LYS A 90 23.38 12.80 13.62
N ALA A 91 22.53 12.58 12.61
CA ALA A 91 22.92 12.25 11.25
C ALA A 91 21.75 12.50 10.28
N VAL A 92 22.03 12.38 8.99
CA VAL A 92 21.06 12.55 7.91
C VAL A 92 21.19 11.39 6.93
N LEU A 93 20.08 10.72 6.60
CA LEU A 93 20.08 9.76 5.50
C LEU A 93 20.19 10.51 4.17
N SER A 94 20.85 9.96 3.16
CA SER A 94 20.80 10.57 1.83
C SER A 94 19.37 10.48 1.24
N PRO A 95 18.95 11.41 0.36
CA PRO A 95 17.58 11.43 -0.14
C PRO A 95 17.18 10.15 -0.89
N ASP A 96 16.01 9.60 -0.55
CA ASP A 96 15.48 8.35 -1.12
C ASP A 96 14.57 8.61 -2.32
N TYR A 97 15.15 9.08 -3.43
CA TYR A 97 14.39 9.26 -4.67
C TYR A 97 13.86 7.91 -5.19
N SER A 98 12.60 7.91 -5.62
CA SER A 98 11.88 6.68 -5.97
C SER A 98 12.56 5.85 -7.07
N MET A 99 12.51 4.53 -6.94
CA MET A 99 13.17 3.55 -7.82
C MET A 99 12.20 2.43 -8.22
N TYR A 100 11.09 2.77 -8.87
CA TYR A 100 10.11 1.75 -9.26
C TYR A 100 10.55 0.93 -10.47
N ILE A 101 10.13 -0.34 -10.52
CA ILE A 101 10.48 -1.26 -11.62
C ILE A 101 9.90 -0.81 -12.96
N GLU A 102 8.79 -0.05 -12.96
CA GLU A 102 8.19 0.54 -14.15
C GLU A 102 8.92 1.77 -14.69
N MET A 103 9.81 2.38 -13.88
CA MET A 103 10.57 3.54 -14.33
C MET A 103 11.57 3.15 -15.42
N ASN A 104 11.75 4.04 -16.40
CA ASN A 104 12.83 3.89 -17.37
C ASN A 104 14.20 3.85 -16.64
N PRO A 105 15.14 2.98 -17.04
CA PRO A 105 16.46 2.90 -16.41
C PRO A 105 17.22 4.24 -16.33
N VAL A 106 16.98 5.15 -17.27
CA VAL A 106 17.57 6.51 -17.23
C VAL A 106 17.08 7.30 -16.01
N MET A 107 15.80 7.17 -15.66
CA MET A 107 15.24 7.84 -14.48
C MET A 107 15.79 7.21 -13.20
N GLN A 108 15.90 5.88 -13.16
CA GLN A 108 16.49 5.16 -12.02
C GLN A 108 17.95 5.56 -11.80
N LEU A 109 18.73 5.65 -12.88
CA LEU A 109 20.12 6.13 -12.83
C LEU A 109 20.19 7.59 -12.34
N TYR A 110 19.33 8.46 -12.87
CA TYR A 110 19.26 9.86 -12.43
C TYR A 110 18.92 9.98 -10.95
N ASN A 111 17.99 9.17 -10.44
CA ASN A 111 17.57 9.16 -9.04
C ASN A 111 18.70 8.67 -8.12
N THR A 112 19.43 7.64 -8.54
CA THR A 112 20.65 7.20 -7.86
C THR A 112 21.69 8.32 -7.82
N PHE A 113 21.93 8.99 -8.95
CA PHE A 113 22.87 10.10 -9.02
C PHE A 113 22.47 11.26 -8.08
N ARG A 114 21.19 11.67 -8.08
CA ARG A 114 20.67 12.72 -7.19
C ARG A 114 20.87 12.38 -5.72
N ASN A 115 20.52 11.16 -5.32
CA ASN A 115 20.74 10.65 -3.96
C ASN A 115 22.22 10.82 -3.56
N ARG A 116 23.13 10.28 -4.37
CA ARG A 116 24.57 10.25 -4.08
C ARG A 116 25.20 11.63 -4.09
N TRP A 117 24.82 12.46 -5.06
CA TRP A 117 25.31 13.83 -5.15
C TRP A 117 24.87 14.67 -3.95
N VAL A 118 23.59 14.60 -3.54
CA VAL A 118 23.13 15.33 -2.34
C VAL A 118 23.84 14.80 -1.10
N GLY A 119 23.97 13.48 -0.96
CA GLY A 119 24.70 12.90 0.16
C GLY A 119 26.15 13.38 0.24
N ALA A 120 26.87 13.37 -0.88
CA ALA A 120 28.25 13.87 -0.95
C ALA A 120 28.31 15.39 -0.64
N TYR A 121 27.34 16.16 -1.12
CA TYR A 121 27.23 17.59 -0.84
C TYR A 121 27.03 17.87 0.65
N LEU A 122 26.10 17.19 1.30
CA LEU A 122 25.85 17.34 2.73
C LEU A 122 27.08 16.91 3.55
N ALA A 123 27.75 15.83 3.15
CA ALA A 123 28.98 15.36 3.78
C ALA A 123 30.12 16.38 3.67
N GLU A 124 30.33 17.00 2.50
CA GLU A 124 31.31 18.09 2.30
C GLU A 124 31.03 19.28 3.24
N LYS A 125 29.75 19.56 3.52
CA LYS A 125 29.37 20.62 4.47
C LYS A 125 29.54 20.22 5.94
N GLY A 126 30.04 19.02 6.25
CA GLY A 126 30.30 18.55 7.61
C GLY A 126 29.10 17.90 8.29
N ILE A 127 28.08 17.51 7.53
CA ILE A 127 26.94 16.71 8.04
C ILE A 127 27.34 15.23 8.00
N LYS A 128 27.00 14.48 9.04
CA LYS A 128 27.19 13.03 9.05
C LYS A 128 26.08 12.40 8.19
N VAL A 129 26.45 11.79 7.07
CA VAL A 129 25.50 11.26 6.09
C VAL A 129 25.55 9.73 6.05
N ILE A 130 24.39 9.10 6.18
CA ILE A 130 24.23 7.65 5.97
C ILE A 130 23.58 7.45 4.59
N PRO A 131 24.19 6.69 3.67
CA PRO A 131 23.59 6.43 2.36
C PRO A 131 22.30 5.60 2.47
N THR A 132 21.21 6.11 1.90
CA THR A 132 20.01 5.32 1.61
C THR A 132 20.19 4.55 0.30
N VAL A 133 19.79 3.28 0.30
CA VAL A 133 19.94 2.37 -0.85
C VAL A 133 18.57 1.89 -1.30
N SER A 134 18.28 2.17 -2.58
CA SER A 134 17.08 1.72 -3.28
C SER A 134 17.48 1.17 -4.64
N TRP A 135 16.78 0.15 -5.10
CA TRP A 135 17.07 -0.57 -6.35
C TRP A 135 15.80 -0.85 -7.13
N GLY A 136 15.96 -1.00 -8.44
CA GLY A 136 14.93 -1.59 -9.31
C GLY A 136 15.23 -3.08 -9.52
N LEU A 137 14.96 -3.59 -10.71
CA LEU A 137 15.35 -4.96 -11.08
C LEU A 137 16.88 -5.08 -11.23
N GLU A 138 17.37 -6.27 -11.54
CA GLU A 138 18.80 -6.61 -11.59
C GLU A 138 19.59 -5.73 -12.56
N ASN A 139 18.94 -5.16 -13.58
CA ASN A 139 19.54 -4.19 -14.50
C ASN A 139 20.02 -2.89 -13.80
N THR A 140 19.48 -2.58 -12.61
CA THR A 140 19.89 -1.40 -11.83
C THR A 140 21.13 -1.65 -10.97
N PHE A 141 21.49 -2.92 -10.73
CA PHE A 141 22.64 -3.28 -9.88
C PHE A 141 23.98 -2.79 -10.46
N ASP A 142 24.00 -2.49 -11.76
CA ASP A 142 25.09 -1.82 -12.47
C ASP A 142 25.46 -0.45 -11.89
N PHE A 143 24.54 0.21 -11.18
CA PHE A 143 24.75 1.58 -10.70
C PHE A 143 24.21 1.87 -9.29
N CYS A 144 23.14 1.20 -8.83
CA CYS A 144 22.45 1.58 -7.59
C CYS A 144 23.32 1.43 -6.33
N PHE A 145 24.36 0.59 -6.37
CA PHE A 145 25.31 0.42 -5.27
C PHE A 145 26.59 1.27 -5.39
N ASN A 146 26.79 1.97 -6.51
CA ASN A 146 27.97 2.84 -6.68
C ASN A 146 27.85 4.10 -5.81
N GLY A 147 29.01 4.68 -5.49
CA GLY A 147 29.08 5.90 -4.70
C GLY A 147 28.86 5.67 -3.21
N ILE A 148 28.95 4.41 -2.75
CA ILE A 148 28.90 4.03 -1.34
C ILE A 148 30.20 3.33 -0.99
N GLU A 149 30.91 3.86 -0.01
CA GLU A 149 32.15 3.27 0.46
C GLU A 149 31.90 1.92 1.15
N LYS A 150 32.76 0.92 0.90
CA LYS A 150 32.65 -0.40 1.52
C LYS A 150 32.68 -0.31 3.05
N GLY A 151 31.91 -1.14 3.72
CA GLY A 151 31.79 -1.14 5.17
C GLY A 151 30.95 0.00 5.73
N SER A 152 30.32 0.85 4.89
CA SER A 152 29.44 1.90 5.39
C SER A 152 28.21 1.34 6.08
N THR A 153 27.75 2.02 7.12
CA THR A 153 26.36 1.88 7.55
C THR A 153 25.44 2.36 6.42
N VAL A 154 24.39 1.61 6.10
CA VAL A 154 23.42 1.95 5.03
C VAL A 154 22.00 1.93 5.56
N ALA A 155 21.08 2.62 4.89
CA ALA A 155 19.65 2.58 5.22
C ALA A 155 18.81 2.02 4.06
N VAL A 156 17.81 1.20 4.39
CA VAL A 156 16.83 0.63 3.46
C VAL A 156 15.43 0.74 4.07
N SER A 157 14.39 0.62 3.23
CA SER A 157 12.99 0.59 3.69
C SER A 157 12.29 -0.63 3.14
N THR A 158 11.63 -1.39 4.02
CA THR A 158 10.73 -2.50 3.60
C THR A 158 9.30 -2.03 3.43
N TYR A 159 8.95 -0.79 3.82
CA TYR A 159 7.56 -0.31 3.90
C TYR A 159 6.75 -0.53 2.62
N MET A 160 7.28 -0.14 1.46
CA MET A 160 6.55 -0.21 0.18
C MET A 160 6.58 -1.60 -0.47
N VAL A 161 7.44 -2.49 0.02
CA VAL A 161 7.59 -3.87 -0.48
C VAL A 161 6.97 -4.89 0.47
N SER A 162 6.52 -4.48 1.66
CA SER A 162 5.72 -5.31 2.56
C SER A 162 4.27 -5.43 2.07
N GLU A 163 3.58 -6.45 2.53
CA GLU A 163 2.14 -6.60 2.32
C GLU A 163 1.36 -5.40 2.87
N HIS A 164 0.45 -4.86 2.07
CA HIS A 164 -0.46 -3.79 2.46
C HIS A 164 -1.65 -3.74 1.50
N GLY A 165 -2.79 -3.17 1.91
CA GLY A 165 -3.81 -2.76 0.92
C GLY A 165 -4.36 -3.83 -0.04
N SER A 166 -4.38 -5.11 0.36
CA SER A 166 -4.82 -6.27 -0.47
C SER A 166 -3.84 -6.60 -1.59
N HIS A 167 -2.60 -6.15 -1.42
CA HIS A 167 -1.45 -6.45 -2.26
C HIS A 167 -0.50 -7.35 -1.50
N LYS A 168 0.00 -8.38 -2.18
CA LYS A 168 1.11 -9.22 -1.72
C LYS A 168 2.33 -8.37 -1.41
N ASP A 169 3.18 -8.89 -0.53
CA ASP A 169 4.54 -8.39 -0.46
C ASP A 169 5.30 -8.59 -1.79
N GLN A 170 6.42 -7.90 -1.91
CA GLN A 170 7.38 -7.99 -3.01
C GLN A 170 8.72 -8.51 -2.49
N LYS A 171 8.67 -9.47 -1.56
CA LYS A 171 9.84 -9.97 -0.81
C LYS A 171 10.93 -10.51 -1.72
N GLU A 172 10.58 -11.32 -2.72
CA GLU A 172 11.57 -11.89 -3.65
C GLU A 172 12.35 -10.81 -4.40
N PHE A 173 11.66 -9.76 -4.85
CA PHE A 173 12.27 -8.60 -5.48
C PHE A 173 13.22 -7.87 -4.52
N PHE A 174 12.75 -7.60 -3.29
CA PHE A 174 13.55 -6.90 -2.29
C PHE A 174 14.80 -7.70 -1.91
N LEU A 175 14.66 -8.98 -1.57
CA LEU A 175 15.78 -9.83 -1.13
C LEU A 175 16.87 -9.98 -2.19
N LYS A 176 16.53 -9.98 -3.48
CA LYS A 176 17.52 -10.02 -4.57
C LYS A 176 18.46 -8.82 -4.52
N GLY A 177 17.90 -7.60 -4.46
CA GLY A 177 18.71 -6.38 -4.39
C GLY A 177 19.39 -6.21 -3.03
N TYR A 178 18.72 -6.62 -1.95
CA TYR A 178 19.31 -6.64 -0.61
C TYR A 178 20.56 -7.52 -0.53
N ASN A 179 20.49 -8.74 -1.06
CA ASN A 179 21.63 -9.67 -1.05
C ASN A 179 22.77 -9.19 -1.94
N GLU A 180 22.46 -8.53 -3.07
CA GLU A 180 23.51 -7.90 -3.89
C GLU A 180 24.12 -6.68 -3.20
N MET A 181 23.32 -5.87 -2.49
CA MET A 181 23.79 -4.76 -1.65
C MET A 181 24.80 -5.25 -0.62
N LEU A 182 24.48 -6.33 0.11
CA LEU A 182 25.37 -6.92 1.10
C LEU A 182 26.72 -7.33 0.48
N LYS A 183 26.72 -7.94 -0.70
CA LYS A 183 27.95 -8.37 -1.39
C LYS A 183 28.81 -7.21 -1.88
N ARG A 184 28.18 -6.12 -2.35
CA ARG A 184 28.88 -4.99 -2.98
C ARG A 184 29.43 -4.01 -1.95
N ILE A 185 28.61 -3.67 -0.97
CA ILE A 185 28.91 -2.64 0.02
C ILE A 185 29.51 -3.26 1.28
N GLU A 186 29.23 -4.53 1.58
CA GLU A 186 29.69 -5.19 2.82
C GLU A 186 29.36 -4.33 4.05
N PRO A 187 28.10 -3.88 4.23
CA PRO A 187 27.76 -2.88 5.25
C PRO A 187 28.01 -3.40 6.66
N GLU A 188 28.55 -2.55 7.53
CA GLU A 188 28.76 -2.89 8.94
C GLU A 188 27.45 -2.94 9.74
N LEU A 189 26.47 -2.15 9.30
CA LEU A 189 25.13 -2.03 9.87
C LEU A 189 24.14 -1.64 8.77
N VAL A 190 22.96 -2.24 8.79
CA VAL A 190 21.83 -1.87 7.94
C VAL A 190 20.70 -1.32 8.82
N ILE A 191 20.39 -0.05 8.64
CA ILE A 191 19.19 0.56 9.22
C ILE A 191 17.99 0.16 8.36
N CYS A 192 17.10 -0.67 8.90
CA CYS A 192 15.88 -1.10 8.22
C CYS A 192 14.70 -0.30 8.76
N TYR A 193 14.18 0.61 7.93
CA TYR A 193 12.96 1.34 8.22
C TYR A 193 11.74 0.50 7.84
N ASN A 194 10.84 0.29 8.80
CA ASN A 194 9.78 -0.73 8.79
C ASN A 194 10.27 -2.16 9.07
N THR A 195 9.33 -3.08 9.34
CA THR A 195 9.60 -4.46 9.75
C THR A 195 10.51 -5.19 8.75
N PRO A 196 11.67 -5.72 9.19
CA PRO A 196 12.54 -6.53 8.33
C PRO A 196 11.84 -7.82 7.91
N PHE A 197 12.16 -8.32 6.71
CA PHE A 197 11.78 -9.69 6.36
C PHE A 197 12.62 -10.69 7.17
N PRO A 198 12.05 -11.83 7.61
CA PRO A 198 12.78 -12.85 8.37
C PRO A 198 14.07 -13.34 7.69
N GLU A 199 14.12 -13.31 6.36
CA GLU A 199 15.24 -13.75 5.53
C GLU A 199 16.33 -12.67 5.34
N MET A 200 16.16 -11.47 5.90
CA MET A 200 17.21 -10.44 5.84
C MET A 200 18.39 -10.82 6.76
N GLU A 201 19.57 -10.99 6.16
CA GLU A 201 20.81 -11.30 6.87
C GLU A 201 21.65 -10.04 7.18
N GLY A 202 22.60 -10.16 8.12
CA GLY A 202 23.54 -9.09 8.47
C GLY A 202 23.17 -8.39 9.78
N ASN A 203 23.90 -7.31 10.09
CA ASN A 203 23.69 -6.52 11.29
C ASN A 203 22.55 -5.52 11.03
N ILE A 204 21.34 -5.84 11.48
CA ILE A 204 20.16 -5.01 11.19
C ILE A 204 19.75 -4.22 12.44
N LEU A 205 19.74 -2.90 12.30
CA LEU A 205 19.07 -2.00 13.24
C LEU A 205 17.65 -1.77 12.73
N PHE A 206 16.67 -2.37 13.40
CA PHE A 206 15.26 -2.15 13.10
C PHE A 206 14.81 -0.78 13.60
N VAL A 207 14.16 -0.03 12.71
CA VAL A 207 13.46 1.21 13.05
C VAL A 207 11.98 1.05 12.72
N ASP A 208 11.16 1.16 13.76
CA ASP A 208 9.71 1.12 13.63
C ASP A 208 9.21 2.34 12.84
N TYR A 209 8.44 2.04 11.77
CA TYR A 209 7.85 3.04 10.89
C TYR A 209 6.86 3.94 11.64
N ASP A 210 5.99 3.33 12.45
CA ASP A 210 4.90 4.00 13.13
C ASP A 210 5.42 4.88 14.25
N LEU A 211 6.33 4.37 15.08
CA LEU A 211 6.97 5.16 16.15
C LEU A 211 7.84 6.31 15.62
N SER A 212 8.30 6.21 14.37
CA SER A 212 9.00 7.29 13.67
C SER A 212 8.06 8.24 12.91
N SER A 213 6.74 7.99 12.95
CA SER A 213 5.75 8.80 12.27
C SER A 213 5.44 10.10 13.03
N TRP A 214 4.77 11.02 12.35
CA TRP A 214 4.36 12.30 12.93
C TRP A 214 3.37 12.13 14.11
N GLN A 215 2.64 11.02 14.17
CA GLN A 215 1.69 10.74 15.25
C GLN A 215 2.41 10.59 16.59
N HIS A 216 3.62 10.04 16.55
CA HIS A 216 4.48 9.79 17.71
C HIS A 216 5.59 10.84 17.88
N TYR A 217 5.49 11.98 17.18
CA TYR A 217 6.48 13.05 17.26
C TYR A 217 6.64 13.56 18.71
N GLY A 218 5.53 13.77 19.42
CA GLY A 218 5.54 14.29 20.79
C GLY A 218 5.80 13.26 21.90
N ASP A 219 5.89 11.97 21.58
CA ASP A 219 5.98 10.92 22.62
C ASP A 219 7.34 10.87 23.35
N ASP A 220 8.36 11.51 22.80
CA ASP A 220 9.68 11.63 23.46
C ASP A 220 9.67 12.68 24.58
N ILE A 221 8.68 13.57 24.62
CA ILE A 221 8.65 14.71 25.53
C ILE A 221 8.03 14.28 26.86
N GLY A 222 8.89 13.96 27.84
CA GLY A 222 8.49 13.85 29.26
C GLY A 222 7.87 12.53 29.72
N LYS A 223 7.97 11.44 28.94
CA LYS A 223 7.66 10.09 29.44
C LYS A 223 8.94 9.33 29.77
N SER A 224 9.06 8.91 31.02
CA SER A 224 10.11 7.98 31.47
C SER A 224 10.12 6.75 30.56
N ALA A 225 11.31 6.41 30.04
CA ALA A 225 11.59 5.32 29.11
C ALA A 225 11.22 3.93 29.66
N ASN A 226 9.93 3.59 29.71
CA ASN A 226 9.43 2.30 30.19
C ASN A 226 8.32 1.70 29.31
N THR A 227 8.42 1.87 28.00
CA THR A 227 7.73 0.99 27.04
C THR A 227 8.68 0.68 25.90
N VAL A 228 9.67 -0.15 26.22
CA VAL A 228 10.54 -0.82 25.26
C VAL A 228 9.82 -2.11 24.85
N PHE A 229 9.17 -2.10 23.68
CA PHE A 229 8.77 -3.34 23.02
C PHE A 229 10.00 -3.93 22.32
N VAL A 230 10.85 -4.59 23.11
CA VAL A 230 11.88 -5.49 22.59
C VAL A 230 11.24 -6.88 22.51
N GLU A 231 10.49 -7.12 21.44
CA GLU A 231 10.42 -8.49 20.92
C GLU A 231 11.68 -8.70 20.09
N LYS A 232 12.69 -9.25 20.78
CA LYS A 232 13.89 -9.82 20.18
C LYS A 232 13.52 -10.63 18.93
N PHE A 233 14.09 -10.28 17.79
CA PHE A 233 14.31 -11.19 16.65
C PHE A 233 15.32 -12.28 17.04
N GLY A 234 14.95 -13.09 18.03
CA GLY A 234 15.66 -14.29 18.45
C GLY A 234 14.67 -15.44 18.41
N ALA A 235 14.78 -16.26 17.37
CA ALA A 235 14.05 -17.51 17.16
C ALA A 235 12.53 -17.37 16.92
N ILE A 236 12.12 -17.22 15.65
CA ILE A 236 10.86 -17.82 15.19
C ILE A 236 11.12 -19.33 15.03
N THR A 237 11.19 -20.03 16.16
CA THR A 237 10.81 -21.45 16.18
C THR A 237 9.35 -21.48 16.61
N ASN A 238 8.51 -22.03 15.73
CA ASN A 238 7.09 -22.32 15.96
C ASN A 238 6.79 -22.59 17.44
N ASN A 239 6.03 -21.69 18.08
CA ASN A 239 5.14 -22.04 19.18
C ASN A 239 4.10 -20.94 19.41
N SER A 240 2.84 -21.38 19.32
CA SER A 240 1.58 -20.81 19.82
C SER A 240 1.65 -19.43 20.49
N ILE A 241 1.03 -18.44 19.84
CA ILE A 241 0.65 -17.16 20.45
C ILE A 241 -0.57 -17.39 21.36
N SER A 242 -0.47 -16.98 22.63
CA SER A 242 -1.58 -17.00 23.59
C SER A 242 -2.60 -15.88 23.33
N GLU A 243 -3.88 -16.21 23.44
CA GLU A 243 -5.10 -15.48 23.04
C GLU A 243 -5.43 -14.12 23.71
N ASN A 244 -4.50 -13.39 24.34
CA ASN A 244 -4.88 -12.17 25.10
C ASN A 244 -4.13 -10.86 24.78
N SER A 245 -3.50 -10.75 23.62
CA SER A 245 -3.02 -9.45 23.11
C SER A 245 -4.09 -8.80 22.23
N LYS A 246 -4.65 -7.67 22.69
CA LYS A 246 -5.46 -6.77 21.84
C LYS A 246 -4.62 -6.39 20.62
N LYS A 247 -4.92 -6.96 19.45
CA LYS A 247 -4.37 -6.53 18.15
C LYS A 247 -4.69 -5.05 17.98
N LYS A 248 -3.68 -4.20 18.07
CA LYS A 248 -3.80 -2.77 17.77
C LYS A 248 -3.53 -2.63 16.27
N GLN A 249 -4.59 -2.62 15.45
CA GLN A 249 -4.50 -2.18 14.06
C GLN A 249 -4.19 -0.69 14.06
N ILE A 250 -3.11 -0.28 13.40
CA ILE A 250 -2.69 1.12 13.31
C ILE A 250 -2.87 1.58 11.86
N TYR A 251 -3.67 2.64 11.70
CA TYR A 251 -4.03 3.22 10.41
C TYR A 251 -3.03 4.31 10.00
N GLY A 252 -2.25 4.03 8.96
CA GLY A 252 -1.43 5.02 8.28
C GLY A 252 -2.20 5.65 7.11
N PHE A 253 -2.27 6.98 7.06
CA PHE A 253 -2.80 7.74 5.92
C PHE A 253 -1.94 7.47 4.67
N VAL A 254 -2.45 6.73 3.69
CA VAL A 254 -1.81 6.51 2.38
C VAL A 254 -2.55 7.35 1.33
N MET A 255 -1.84 8.35 0.78
CA MET A 255 -2.34 9.16 -0.32
C MET A 255 -2.35 8.34 -1.62
N PRO A 256 -3.18 8.68 -2.62
CA PRO A 256 -3.60 7.81 -3.73
C PRO A 256 -2.52 7.50 -4.78
N GLU A 257 -1.29 7.94 -4.55
CA GLU A 257 -0.22 7.91 -5.53
C GLU A 257 1.03 7.42 -4.81
N CYS A 258 1.34 6.13 -4.99
CA CYS A 258 2.59 5.57 -4.49
C CYS A 258 3.73 6.21 -5.30
N PHE A 259 4.23 7.36 -4.85
CA PHE A 259 5.41 8.05 -5.41
C PHE A 259 6.57 8.12 -4.41
N LYS A 260 6.72 7.10 -3.55
CA LYS A 260 7.87 6.97 -2.64
C LYS A 260 8.39 5.54 -2.63
N GLY A 261 9.71 5.39 -2.62
CA GLY A 261 10.38 4.11 -2.37
C GLY A 261 10.64 3.27 -3.63
N MET A 262 10.63 1.95 -3.47
CA MET A 262 11.04 0.98 -4.49
C MET A 262 10.01 -0.14 -4.67
N GLY A 263 10.21 -0.98 -5.69
CA GLY A 263 9.30 -2.08 -6.05
C GLY A 263 8.41 -1.72 -7.23
N SER A 264 7.29 -2.41 -7.37
CA SER A 264 6.19 -2.06 -8.26
C SER A 264 5.52 -0.77 -7.77
N ALA A 265 5.37 0.21 -8.67
CA ALA A 265 4.57 1.41 -8.42
C ALA A 265 3.09 1.08 -8.17
N TYR A 266 2.64 -0.10 -8.60
CA TYR A 266 1.30 -0.62 -8.40
C TYR A 266 1.14 -1.50 -7.15
N GLY A 267 2.21 -1.64 -6.35
CA GLY A 267 2.28 -2.60 -5.26
C GLY A 267 2.43 -4.05 -5.76
N GLY A 268 2.45 -5.00 -4.83
CA GLY A 268 2.43 -6.41 -5.18
C GLY A 268 1.11 -6.83 -5.83
N LYS A 269 1.10 -8.05 -6.38
CA LYS A 269 -0.11 -8.62 -6.98
C LYS A 269 -1.23 -8.68 -5.94
N TRP A 270 -2.47 -8.46 -6.38
CA TRP A 270 -3.63 -8.56 -5.52
C TRP A 270 -3.70 -9.93 -4.84
N GLN A 271 -4.13 -9.93 -3.58
CA GLN A 271 -4.51 -11.13 -2.85
C GLN A 271 -5.79 -10.87 -2.05
N PRO A 272 -6.63 -11.91 -1.89
CA PRO A 272 -7.80 -11.80 -1.05
C PRO A 272 -7.39 -11.55 0.40
N LYS A 273 -8.13 -10.65 1.06
CA LYS A 273 -7.91 -10.30 2.48
C LYS A 273 -8.92 -10.92 3.44
N ASN A 274 -10.06 -11.36 2.91
CA ASN A 274 -11.16 -11.91 3.67
C ASN A 274 -11.85 -12.98 2.81
N GLU A 275 -12.74 -13.74 3.45
CA GLU A 275 -13.46 -14.85 2.82
C GLU A 275 -14.30 -14.40 1.61
N LEU A 276 -14.82 -13.16 1.62
CA LEU A 276 -15.54 -12.59 0.47
C LEU A 276 -14.62 -12.51 -0.74
N ALA A 277 -13.41 -11.98 -0.58
CA ALA A 277 -12.46 -11.84 -1.65
C ALA A 277 -11.94 -13.21 -2.15
N GLU A 278 -11.83 -14.21 -1.27
CA GLU A 278 -11.37 -15.56 -1.63
C GLU A 278 -12.28 -16.27 -2.64
N ARG A 279 -13.56 -15.85 -2.74
CA ARG A 279 -14.49 -16.42 -3.73
C ARG A 279 -14.06 -16.19 -5.17
N PHE A 280 -13.22 -15.18 -5.43
CA PHE A 280 -12.76 -14.86 -6.78
C PHE A 280 -11.67 -15.79 -7.32
N LEU A 281 -11.07 -16.62 -6.48
CA LEU A 281 -10.03 -17.57 -6.85
C LEU A 281 -10.49 -18.98 -6.54
N GLY A 282 -10.21 -19.97 -7.39
CA GLY A 282 -10.63 -21.34 -7.15
C GLY A 282 -10.09 -22.34 -8.18
N LYS A 283 -10.67 -23.54 -8.19
CA LYS A 283 -10.33 -24.56 -9.20
C LYS A 283 -11.01 -24.25 -10.54
N PRO A 284 -10.37 -24.53 -11.68
CA PRO A 284 -11.00 -24.40 -12.99
C PRO A 284 -12.35 -25.08 -13.11
N GLY A 285 -13.39 -24.31 -13.46
CA GLY A 285 -14.77 -24.79 -13.60
C GLY A 285 -15.53 -24.93 -12.28
N GLU A 286 -14.94 -24.53 -11.15
CA GLU A 286 -15.63 -24.42 -9.86
C GLU A 286 -16.70 -23.32 -9.91
N ILE A 287 -17.80 -23.53 -9.20
CA ILE A 287 -18.80 -22.50 -8.93
C ILE A 287 -18.89 -22.37 -7.42
N LYS A 288 -18.55 -21.19 -6.92
CA LYS A 288 -18.58 -20.87 -5.49
C LYS A 288 -19.86 -20.13 -5.17
N ARG A 289 -20.71 -20.72 -4.33
CA ARG A 289 -21.92 -20.06 -3.83
C ARG A 289 -21.61 -19.38 -2.50
N THR A 290 -21.80 -18.07 -2.46
CA THR A 290 -21.41 -17.19 -1.35
C THR A 290 -22.63 -16.43 -0.85
N SER A 291 -22.89 -16.46 0.45
CA SER A 291 -23.87 -15.57 1.09
C SER A 291 -23.24 -14.20 1.29
N MET A 292 -23.68 -13.24 0.48
CA MET A 292 -23.27 -11.84 0.57
C MET A 292 -24.04 -11.19 1.73
N PRO A 293 -23.36 -10.54 2.68
CA PRO A 293 -24.04 -9.87 3.80
C PRO A 293 -24.89 -8.70 3.31
N GLY A 294 -25.90 -8.33 4.07
CA GLY A 294 -26.78 -7.19 3.79
C GLY A 294 -27.85 -7.03 4.85
N LYS A 295 -28.36 -5.81 5.04
CA LYS A 295 -29.27 -5.48 6.16
C LYS A 295 -30.60 -6.26 6.16
N LYS A 296 -31.07 -6.69 4.99
CA LYS A 296 -32.31 -7.46 4.82
C LYS A 296 -32.06 -8.97 4.68
N GLY A 297 -31.04 -9.49 5.38
CA GLY A 297 -30.69 -10.92 5.35
C GLY A 297 -29.72 -11.32 4.23
N GLY A 298 -29.08 -10.34 3.59
CA GLY A 298 -28.10 -10.57 2.52
C GLY A 298 -28.70 -11.11 1.22
N TYR A 299 -27.83 -11.58 0.33
CA TYR A 299 -28.22 -12.27 -0.90
C TYR A 299 -27.22 -13.36 -1.27
N ILE A 300 -27.59 -14.25 -2.18
CA ILE A 300 -26.67 -15.27 -2.68
C ILE A 300 -25.98 -14.76 -3.93
N ALA A 301 -24.67 -14.95 -4.01
CA ALA A 301 -23.88 -14.81 -5.21
C ALA A 301 -23.28 -16.16 -5.64
N GLU A 302 -23.28 -16.47 -6.92
CA GLU A 302 -22.56 -17.61 -7.49
C GLU A 302 -21.40 -17.12 -8.36
N THR A 303 -20.17 -17.45 -7.98
CA THR A 303 -18.96 -17.06 -8.71
C THR A 303 -18.46 -18.24 -9.54
N LYS A 304 -18.44 -18.10 -10.87
CA LYS A 304 -17.89 -19.09 -11.79
C LYS A 304 -16.41 -18.86 -12.01
N ILE A 305 -15.59 -19.88 -11.77
CA ILE A 305 -14.15 -19.87 -11.96
C ILE A 305 -13.77 -20.37 -13.36
N GLY A 306 -12.97 -19.58 -14.07
CA GLY A 306 -12.42 -19.87 -15.39
C GLY A 306 -11.23 -20.82 -15.37
N GLU A 307 -10.68 -21.10 -16.54
CA GLU A 307 -9.59 -22.08 -16.72
C GLU A 307 -8.29 -21.70 -16.02
N ASP A 308 -8.06 -20.41 -15.79
CA ASP A 308 -6.88 -19.86 -15.10
C ASP A 308 -7.03 -19.82 -13.57
N GLY A 309 -8.13 -20.39 -13.03
CA GLY A 309 -8.41 -20.41 -11.60
C GLY A 309 -8.97 -19.10 -11.05
N ARG A 310 -9.38 -18.16 -11.93
CA ARG A 310 -9.94 -16.86 -11.55
C ARG A 310 -11.41 -16.72 -11.93
N ALA A 311 -12.15 -15.91 -11.20
CA ALA A 311 -13.55 -15.62 -11.51
C ALA A 311 -13.70 -15.02 -12.92
N VAL A 312 -14.63 -15.56 -13.70
CA VAL A 312 -14.98 -15.05 -15.04
C VAL A 312 -16.38 -14.47 -15.09
N LYS A 313 -17.24 -14.86 -14.15
CA LYS A 313 -18.63 -14.40 -14.05
C LYS A 313 -19.14 -14.60 -12.63
N GLU A 314 -19.94 -13.68 -12.14
CA GLU A 314 -20.68 -13.81 -10.89
C GLU A 314 -22.17 -13.57 -11.14
N ARG A 315 -23.04 -14.38 -10.53
CA ARG A 315 -24.48 -14.23 -10.59
C ARG A 315 -25.02 -13.80 -9.24
N HIS A 316 -25.77 -12.71 -9.21
CA HIS A 316 -26.41 -12.21 -8.00
C HIS A 316 -27.90 -12.56 -7.99
N TYR A 317 -28.39 -13.06 -6.86
CA TYR A 317 -29.79 -13.41 -6.62
C TYR A 317 -30.52 -12.32 -5.83
N THR A 318 -30.45 -11.09 -6.34
CA THR A 318 -31.05 -9.89 -5.74
C THR A 318 -31.29 -8.85 -6.82
N THR A 319 -32.14 -7.88 -6.53
CA THR A 319 -32.28 -6.65 -7.34
C THR A 319 -31.56 -5.46 -6.72
N HIS A 320 -30.96 -5.64 -5.54
CA HIS A 320 -30.34 -4.56 -4.74
C HIS A 320 -31.28 -3.37 -4.51
N ASP A 321 -32.58 -3.64 -4.41
CA ASP A 321 -33.64 -2.64 -4.32
C ASP A 321 -33.63 -1.58 -5.45
N ARG A 322 -33.05 -1.91 -6.63
CA ARG A 322 -33.03 -1.04 -7.82
C ARG A 322 -33.96 -1.53 -8.92
N THR A 323 -34.61 -0.59 -9.61
CA THR A 323 -35.59 -0.90 -10.68
C THR A 323 -34.96 -1.46 -11.97
N ASN A 324 -33.66 -1.25 -12.17
CA ASN A 324 -32.95 -1.60 -13.41
C ASN A 324 -32.14 -2.90 -13.33
N HIS A 325 -32.31 -3.66 -12.25
CA HIS A 325 -31.69 -4.98 -12.04
C HIS A 325 -32.76 -6.06 -12.03
N THR A 326 -32.50 -7.18 -12.70
CA THR A 326 -33.33 -8.37 -12.62
C THR A 326 -32.82 -9.30 -11.53
N ASN A 327 -33.67 -10.23 -11.08
CA ASN A 327 -33.26 -11.31 -10.19
C ASN A 327 -33.49 -12.65 -10.91
N PRO A 328 -32.43 -13.41 -11.26
CA PRO A 328 -31.01 -13.07 -11.07
C PRO A 328 -30.47 -12.07 -12.11
N HIS A 329 -29.24 -11.60 -11.91
CA HIS A 329 -28.43 -10.88 -12.92
C HIS A 329 -26.96 -11.32 -12.85
N ASP A 330 -26.22 -11.19 -13.95
CA ASP A 330 -24.80 -11.56 -14.01
C ASP A 330 -23.87 -10.36 -14.18
N HIS A 331 -22.71 -10.44 -13.51
CA HIS A 331 -21.53 -9.60 -13.69
C HIS A 331 -20.43 -10.40 -14.39
N ILE A 332 -19.83 -9.86 -15.45
CA ILE A 332 -18.65 -10.48 -16.09
C ILE A 332 -17.39 -10.01 -15.35
N PHE A 333 -16.46 -10.91 -15.06
CA PHE A 333 -15.18 -10.53 -14.45
C PHE A 333 -14.09 -10.42 -15.50
N SER A 334 -13.38 -9.31 -15.46
CA SER A 334 -12.05 -9.17 -16.03
C SER A 334 -11.03 -9.03 -14.89
N TRP A 335 -9.75 -9.14 -15.22
CA TRP A 335 -8.67 -9.03 -14.25
C TRP A 335 -7.65 -8.04 -14.76
N ASP A 336 -7.23 -7.13 -13.89
CA ASP A 336 -6.19 -6.16 -14.23
C ASP A 336 -4.89 -6.92 -14.55
N PRO A 337 -4.29 -6.73 -15.73
CA PRO A 337 -3.11 -7.51 -16.14
C PRO A 337 -1.86 -7.17 -15.30
N ILE A 338 -1.81 -5.96 -14.73
CA ILE A 338 -0.67 -5.43 -13.97
C ILE A 338 -0.79 -5.80 -12.50
N THR A 339 -1.91 -5.50 -11.86
CA THR A 339 -2.12 -5.75 -10.43
C THR A 339 -2.67 -7.14 -10.15
N GLY A 340 -3.31 -7.79 -11.12
CA GLY A 340 -4.02 -9.05 -10.89
C GLY A 340 -5.25 -8.89 -10.02
N LYS A 341 -5.82 -7.68 -9.94
CA LYS A 341 -7.05 -7.38 -9.21
C LYS A 341 -8.28 -7.83 -10.00
N PRO A 342 -9.30 -8.43 -9.37
CA PRO A 342 -10.59 -8.67 -10.01
C PRO A 342 -11.31 -7.35 -10.33
N ASN A 343 -11.94 -7.29 -11.49
CA ASN A 343 -12.71 -6.15 -11.98
C ASN A 343 -14.04 -6.67 -12.58
N PRO A 344 -15.16 -6.66 -11.83
CA PRO A 344 -16.50 -6.85 -12.36
C PRO A 344 -16.77 -5.74 -13.36
N GLN A 345 -17.03 -6.14 -14.60
CA GLN A 345 -17.38 -5.21 -15.65
C GLN A 345 -18.70 -4.54 -15.30
N HIS A 346 -18.76 -3.23 -15.50
CA HIS A 346 -19.92 -2.39 -15.20
C HIS A 346 -21.17 -2.74 -16.03
N GLN A 347 -21.02 -3.58 -17.07
CA GLN A 347 -22.15 -4.04 -17.87
C GLN A 347 -22.77 -5.26 -17.22
N ILE A 348 -23.98 -5.05 -16.70
CA ILE A 348 -24.79 -6.07 -16.04
C ILE A 348 -25.63 -6.80 -17.09
N ILE A 349 -25.64 -8.13 -17.05
CA ILE A 349 -26.53 -8.94 -17.86
C ILE A 349 -27.79 -9.21 -17.04
N ASN A 350 -28.87 -8.52 -17.42
CA ASN A 350 -30.19 -8.71 -16.85
C ASN A 350 -30.98 -9.79 -17.61
N TYR A 351 -31.77 -10.56 -16.88
CA TYR A 351 -32.68 -11.60 -17.35
C TYR A 351 -34.13 -11.24 -16.99
N PRO A 352 -34.88 -10.60 -17.91
CA PRO A 352 -36.27 -10.23 -17.68
C PRO A 352 -37.17 -11.44 -17.36
N GLU A 353 -38.31 -11.19 -16.72
CA GLU A 353 -39.25 -12.25 -16.35
C GLU A 353 -39.67 -13.10 -17.58
N GLY A 354 -39.54 -14.42 -17.47
CA GLY A 354 -39.82 -15.36 -18.57
C GLY A 354 -38.67 -15.60 -19.55
N SER A 355 -37.48 -15.03 -19.33
CA SER A 355 -36.28 -15.32 -20.14
C SER A 355 -35.53 -16.56 -19.67
N ASP A 356 -34.87 -17.26 -20.61
CA ASP A 356 -34.02 -18.40 -20.30
C ASP A 356 -32.72 -17.93 -19.61
N VAL A 357 -32.61 -18.19 -18.30
CA VAL A 357 -31.41 -17.89 -17.52
C VAL A 357 -30.37 -19.01 -17.72
N PRO A 358 -29.16 -18.73 -18.25
CA PRO A 358 -28.14 -19.76 -18.46
C PRO A 358 -27.69 -20.41 -17.16
N GLU A 359 -27.68 -21.73 -17.09
CA GLU A 359 -27.18 -22.48 -15.93
C GLU A 359 -25.65 -22.41 -15.81
N PHE A 360 -25.14 -22.22 -14.60
CA PHE A 360 -23.71 -22.42 -14.32
C PHE A 360 -23.46 -23.93 -14.16
N LYS A 361 -22.79 -24.57 -15.13
CA LYS A 361 -22.54 -26.02 -15.11
C LYS A 361 -21.35 -26.38 -14.19
N PHE A 362 -21.57 -27.24 -13.19
CA PHE A 362 -20.58 -27.69 -12.20
C PHE A 362 -19.67 -28.84 -12.67
N ARG A 363 -18.43 -28.89 -12.16
CA ARG A 363 -17.59 -30.11 -12.05
C ARG A 363 -17.44 -30.45 -10.55
N LYS A 364 -18.02 -31.57 -10.10
CA LYS A 364 -18.12 -31.97 -8.68
C LYS A 364 -16.76 -32.31 -8.04
N ASP A 365 -16.47 -31.77 -6.86
CA ASP A 365 -15.70 -32.39 -5.75
C ASP A 365 -15.93 -31.61 -4.43
N ILE A 366 -16.04 -32.30 -3.27
CA ILE A 366 -16.58 -31.75 -2.01
C ILE A 366 -15.68 -32.02 -0.78
N ASP A 367 -15.18 -30.95 -0.11
CA ASP A 367 -14.63 -30.94 1.27
C ASP A 367 -15.44 -30.04 2.26
N MET A 368 -15.64 -30.46 3.51
CA MET A 368 -16.60 -29.91 4.50
C MET A 368 -15.97 -29.77 5.90
N SER A 369 -15.72 -28.54 6.34
CA SER A 369 -15.54 -28.25 7.76
C SER A 369 -15.80 -26.77 8.07
N TYR A 370 -16.51 -26.52 9.18
CA TYR A 370 -16.71 -25.27 9.92
C TYR A 370 -17.95 -24.40 9.59
N ILE A 371 -19.15 -24.77 10.08
CA ILE A 371 -20.33 -23.86 10.19
C ILE A 371 -21.19 -24.28 11.42
N SER A 372 -21.86 -23.33 12.08
CA SER A 372 -22.76 -23.57 13.22
C SER A 372 -24.05 -24.31 12.83
N GLU A 373 -24.51 -25.21 13.71
CA GLU A 373 -25.54 -26.23 13.40
C GLU A 373 -26.95 -25.69 13.11
N GLU A 374 -27.32 -24.50 13.60
CA GLU A 374 -28.68 -23.97 13.45
C GLU A 374 -28.95 -23.43 12.04
N LEU A 375 -27.99 -22.72 11.45
CA LEU A 375 -28.14 -22.13 10.13
C LEU A 375 -28.02 -23.17 9.00
N LEU A 376 -27.21 -24.21 9.22
CA LEU A 376 -27.12 -25.38 8.34
C LEU A 376 -28.48 -26.09 8.20
N LYS A 377 -29.24 -26.25 9.29
CA LYS A 377 -30.53 -26.95 9.28
C LYS A 377 -31.60 -26.22 8.46
N GLU A 378 -31.61 -24.89 8.47
CA GLU A 378 -32.54 -24.11 7.66
C GLU A 378 -32.16 -24.15 6.17
N LEU A 379 -30.86 -24.08 5.86
CA LEU A 379 -30.36 -24.08 4.49
C LEU A 379 -30.42 -25.47 3.84
N GLU A 380 -30.13 -26.56 4.56
CA GLU A 380 -30.31 -27.95 4.09
C GLU A 380 -31.78 -28.25 3.74
N LYS A 381 -32.72 -27.69 4.51
CA LYS A 381 -34.15 -27.87 4.25
C LYS A 381 -34.61 -27.15 2.98
N LYS A 382 -33.95 -26.03 2.63
CA LYS A 382 -34.28 -25.21 1.47
C LYS A 382 -33.54 -25.67 0.20
N TYR A 383 -32.32 -26.20 0.34
CA TYR A 383 -31.45 -26.61 -0.76
C TYR A 383 -30.73 -27.95 -0.44
N PRO A 384 -31.44 -29.09 -0.54
CA PRO A 384 -30.91 -30.37 -0.11
C PRO A 384 -29.75 -30.85 -0.99
N GLY A 385 -28.58 -31.07 -0.38
CA GLY A 385 -27.39 -31.63 -1.04
C GLY A 385 -26.45 -30.61 -1.71
N GLU A 386 -26.69 -29.31 -1.53
CA GLU A 386 -25.85 -28.24 -2.06
C GLU A 386 -24.93 -27.65 -0.98
N LYS A 387 -23.73 -27.24 -1.39
CA LYS A 387 -22.77 -26.54 -0.52
C LYS A 387 -22.94 -25.04 -0.58
N ILE A 388 -22.99 -24.38 0.57
CA ILE A 388 -23.20 -22.94 0.69
C ILE A 388 -22.13 -22.37 1.65
N ASN A 389 -21.31 -21.44 1.18
CA ASN A 389 -20.40 -20.67 2.04
C ASN A 389 -21.15 -19.47 2.64
N ILE A 390 -21.07 -19.30 3.96
CA ILE A 390 -21.82 -18.28 4.70
C ILE A 390 -20.85 -17.27 5.29
N ILE A 391 -21.03 -15.99 4.97
CA ILE A 391 -20.16 -14.90 5.43
C ILE A 391 -20.97 -13.95 6.31
N THR A 392 -20.43 -13.60 7.48
CA THR A 392 -21.17 -12.89 8.55
C THR A 392 -20.83 -11.41 8.71
N SER A 393 -19.84 -10.85 8.01
CA SER A 393 -19.48 -9.41 8.10
C SER A 393 -18.66 -8.90 6.91
N CYS A 394 -18.80 -7.60 6.57
CA CYS A 394 -17.92 -6.85 5.67
C CYS A 394 -17.06 -5.86 6.47
N ASP A 395 -15.82 -5.61 6.05
CA ASP A 395 -14.99 -4.57 6.65
C ASP A 395 -15.39 -3.17 6.13
N ASN A 396 -15.30 -2.16 7.00
CA ASN A 396 -15.49 -0.76 6.62
C ASN A 396 -14.35 -0.24 5.72
N PHE A 397 -14.56 0.90 5.06
CA PHE A 397 -13.48 1.57 4.32
C PHE A 397 -12.58 2.36 5.28
N ASP A 398 -11.32 1.97 5.36
CA ASP A 398 -10.36 2.66 6.23
C ASP A 398 -9.90 4.00 5.63
N THR A 399 -9.95 4.13 4.30
CA THR A 399 -9.54 5.34 3.58
C THR A 399 -10.43 5.64 2.37
N ILE A 400 -10.50 6.92 1.96
CA ILE A 400 -11.18 7.32 0.71
C ILE A 400 -10.54 6.62 -0.50
N SER A 401 -9.24 6.34 -0.45
CA SER A 401 -8.53 5.61 -1.51
C SER A 401 -8.98 4.15 -1.61
N ASP A 402 -9.16 3.47 -0.48
CA ASP A 402 -9.70 2.11 -0.42
C ASP A 402 -11.13 2.07 -1.00
N PHE A 403 -11.97 3.03 -0.62
CA PHE A 403 -13.29 3.21 -1.22
C PHE A 403 -13.22 3.46 -2.74
N LYS A 404 -12.42 4.43 -3.17
CA LYS A 404 -12.25 4.75 -4.61
C LYS A 404 -11.74 3.54 -5.39
N TRP A 405 -10.81 2.80 -4.81
CA TRP A 405 -10.23 1.61 -5.42
C TRP A 405 -11.28 0.50 -5.50
N CYS A 406 -12.06 0.27 -4.45
CA CYS A 406 -13.18 -0.66 -4.42
C CYS A 406 -14.18 -0.30 -5.53
N ILE A 407 -14.71 0.93 -5.55
CA ILE A 407 -15.70 1.37 -6.54
C ILE A 407 -15.13 1.41 -7.96
N ASN A 408 -13.95 1.99 -8.22
CA ASN A 408 -13.34 1.96 -9.58
C ASN A 408 -13.04 0.54 -10.06
N GLY A 409 -12.92 -0.40 -9.11
CA GLY A 409 -12.81 -1.80 -9.40
C GLY A 409 -14.13 -2.47 -9.70
N GLY A 410 -15.25 -1.76 -9.86
CA GLY A 410 -16.57 -2.29 -10.20
C GLY A 410 -17.42 -2.76 -9.01
N ALA A 411 -17.03 -2.43 -7.78
CA ALA A 411 -17.74 -2.90 -6.59
C ALA A 411 -19.16 -2.33 -6.45
N GLU A 412 -20.03 -3.14 -5.87
CA GLU A 412 -21.33 -2.74 -5.35
C GLU A 412 -21.21 -2.67 -3.82
N VAL A 413 -21.69 -1.57 -3.24
CA VAL A 413 -21.49 -1.24 -1.83
C VAL A 413 -22.79 -0.76 -1.23
N GLU A 414 -23.18 -1.34 -0.10
CA GLU A 414 -24.22 -0.81 0.77
C GLU A 414 -23.60 -0.34 2.09
N PHE A 415 -24.06 0.80 2.58
CA PHE A 415 -23.61 1.33 3.86
C PHE A 415 -24.70 2.12 4.57
N CYS A 416 -24.54 2.25 5.89
CA CYS A 416 -25.42 3.01 6.77
C CYS A 416 -24.70 4.26 7.28
N TRP A 417 -25.40 5.39 7.24
CA TRP A 417 -24.98 6.62 7.89
C TRP A 417 -26.15 7.24 8.66
N LYS A 418 -26.00 7.37 9.99
CA LYS A 418 -27.00 7.94 10.90
C LYS A 418 -28.41 7.35 10.66
N ASP A 419 -28.48 6.02 10.65
CA ASP A 419 -29.70 5.24 10.43
C ASP A 419 -30.36 5.38 9.05
N ILE A 420 -29.61 5.93 8.06
CA ILE A 420 -30.04 6.01 6.66
C ILE A 420 -29.15 5.13 5.80
N ASP A 421 -29.79 4.27 5.01
CA ASP A 421 -29.13 3.31 4.15
C ASP A 421 -28.92 3.82 2.74
N TYR A 422 -27.74 3.55 2.20
CA TYR A 422 -27.32 3.95 0.87
C TYR A 422 -26.75 2.75 0.11
N THR A 423 -26.97 2.73 -1.21
CA THR A 423 -26.37 1.73 -2.11
C THR A 423 -25.65 2.42 -3.27
N ILE A 424 -24.45 1.94 -3.58
CA ILE A 424 -23.60 2.39 -4.68
C ILE A 424 -23.36 1.22 -5.61
N THR A 425 -23.66 1.40 -6.90
CA THR A 425 -23.46 0.36 -7.92
C THR A 425 -23.04 1.01 -9.24
N TRP A 426 -22.53 0.20 -10.18
CA TRP A 426 -22.29 0.66 -11.54
C TRP A 426 -23.48 0.35 -12.45
N PHE A 427 -23.77 1.26 -13.38
CA PHE A 427 -24.78 1.07 -14.40
C PHE A 427 -24.39 1.82 -15.68
N ASN A 428 -24.40 1.13 -16.83
CA ASN A 428 -24.09 1.69 -18.16
C ASN A 428 -22.80 2.55 -18.20
N GLY A 429 -21.76 2.16 -17.45
CA GLY A 429 -20.49 2.86 -17.40
C GLY A 429 -20.46 4.09 -16.49
N LYS A 430 -21.51 4.34 -15.70
CA LYS A 430 -21.59 5.38 -14.67
C LYS A 430 -21.71 4.75 -13.28
N VAL A 431 -21.27 5.47 -12.26
CA VAL A 431 -21.45 5.06 -10.86
C VAL A 431 -22.66 5.76 -10.26
N GLY A 432 -23.63 4.99 -9.77
CA GLY A 432 -24.89 5.48 -9.23
C GLY A 432 -24.97 5.31 -7.72
N ILE A 433 -25.53 6.29 -7.01
CA ILE A 433 -25.84 6.23 -5.57
C ILE A 433 -27.30 6.58 -5.32
N CYS A 434 -27.95 5.83 -4.45
CA CYS A 434 -29.30 6.16 -3.96
C CYS A 434 -29.47 5.79 -2.49
N GLN A 435 -30.42 6.47 -1.83
CA GLN A 435 -30.94 6.05 -0.54
C GLN A 435 -31.87 4.85 -0.75
N VAL A 436 -31.67 3.79 0.05
CA VAL A 436 -32.42 2.53 -0.05
C VAL A 436 -33.91 2.81 0.16
N GLY A 437 -34.75 2.34 -0.77
CA GLY A 437 -36.20 2.53 -0.76
C GLY A 437 -36.69 3.90 -1.25
N HIS A 438 -35.79 4.79 -1.67
CA HIS A 438 -36.09 6.16 -2.10
C HIS A 438 -35.51 6.45 -3.50
N ASN A 439 -36.12 5.87 -4.53
CA ASN A 439 -35.64 5.93 -5.92
C ASN A 439 -35.50 7.37 -6.46
N GLU A 440 -36.23 8.35 -5.90
CA GLU A 440 -36.10 9.77 -6.25
C GLU A 440 -34.73 10.39 -5.92
N THR A 441 -33.96 9.71 -5.06
CA THR A 441 -32.61 10.14 -4.63
C THR A 441 -31.49 9.63 -5.51
N ASP A 442 -31.81 8.84 -6.54
CA ASP A 442 -30.85 8.25 -7.46
C ASP A 442 -30.08 9.33 -8.24
N ARG A 443 -28.76 9.22 -8.24
CA ARG A 443 -27.83 10.12 -8.95
C ARG A 443 -26.71 9.28 -9.54
N GLU A 444 -26.41 9.54 -10.80
CA GLU A 444 -25.33 8.90 -11.54
C GLU A 444 -24.19 9.90 -11.82
N TYR A 445 -22.97 9.40 -11.78
CA TYR A 445 -21.74 10.15 -11.98
C TYR A 445 -20.82 9.46 -12.98
N ASP A 446 -20.04 10.24 -13.73
CA ASP A 446 -19.10 9.69 -14.72
C ASP A 446 -17.81 9.20 -14.05
N THR A 447 -17.47 9.72 -12.86
CA THR A 447 -16.29 9.32 -12.10
C THR A 447 -16.58 9.15 -10.61
N VAL A 448 -15.77 8.33 -9.92
CA VAL A 448 -15.87 8.16 -8.46
C VAL A 448 -15.49 9.45 -7.70
N ASP A 449 -14.68 10.32 -8.31
CA ASP A 449 -14.38 11.64 -7.75
C ASP A 449 -15.60 12.56 -7.69
N GLU A 450 -16.46 12.51 -8.71
CA GLU A 450 -17.73 13.23 -8.72
C GLU A 450 -18.73 12.62 -7.73
N LEU A 451 -18.79 11.29 -7.65
CA LEU A 451 -19.63 10.57 -6.67
C LEU A 451 -19.36 11.03 -5.23
N LEU A 452 -18.10 11.28 -4.87
CA LEU A 452 -17.72 11.76 -3.53
C LEU A 452 -18.35 13.12 -3.17
N THR A 453 -18.83 13.88 -4.15
CA THR A 453 -19.51 15.16 -3.92
C THR A 453 -21.00 15.01 -3.60
N TYR A 454 -21.56 13.80 -3.69
CA TYR A 454 -22.95 13.52 -3.36
C TYR A 454 -23.26 13.96 -1.92
N LYS A 455 -24.35 14.72 -1.76
CA LYS A 455 -24.84 15.15 -0.44
C LYS A 455 -25.83 14.14 0.09
N LEU A 456 -25.52 13.56 1.24
CA LEU A 456 -26.42 12.67 1.96
C LEU A 456 -27.61 13.45 2.52
N ALA A 457 -28.67 12.73 2.89
CA ALA A 457 -29.89 13.33 3.44
C ALA A 457 -29.63 14.11 4.74
N THR A 458 -28.54 13.79 5.43
CA THR A 458 -28.08 14.44 6.66
C THR A 458 -27.30 15.74 6.44
N GLY A 459 -26.96 16.05 5.18
CA GLY A 459 -26.32 17.31 4.77
C GLY A 459 -24.82 17.23 4.50
N GLU A 460 -24.12 16.23 5.06
CA GLU A 460 -22.70 15.95 4.76
C GLU A 460 -22.51 15.35 3.36
N THR A 461 -21.32 15.55 2.81
CA THR A 461 -20.91 14.90 1.57
C THR A 461 -20.43 13.47 1.81
N LEU A 462 -20.58 12.60 0.80
CA LEU A 462 -20.08 11.23 0.86
C LEU A 462 -18.58 11.20 1.22
N LYS A 463 -17.79 12.14 0.68
CA LYS A 463 -16.36 12.28 0.99
C LYS A 463 -16.04 12.45 2.48
N GLU A 464 -16.89 13.17 3.21
CA GLU A 464 -16.66 13.47 4.63
C GLU A 464 -16.94 12.26 5.53
N VAL A 465 -17.83 11.37 5.09
CA VAL A 465 -18.36 10.32 5.96
C VAL A 465 -17.92 8.92 5.57
N ILE A 466 -17.51 8.65 4.32
CA ILE A 466 -17.34 7.28 3.78
C ILE A 466 -16.35 6.40 4.56
N THR A 467 -15.41 6.99 5.31
CA THR A 467 -14.47 6.25 6.18
C THR A 467 -14.98 6.04 7.61
N GLN A 468 -16.20 6.50 7.90
CA GLN A 468 -16.87 6.45 9.19
C GLN A 468 -18.22 5.73 9.10
N VAL A 469 -18.68 5.40 7.88
CA VAL A 469 -19.93 4.67 7.69
C VAL A 469 -19.78 3.22 8.15
N GLU A 470 -20.91 2.63 8.49
CA GLU A 470 -20.99 1.19 8.67
C GLU A 470 -21.28 0.56 7.30
N VAL A 471 -20.28 -0.08 6.71
CA VAL A 471 -20.42 -0.82 5.46
C VAL A 471 -21.17 -2.11 5.76
N THR A 472 -22.39 -2.20 5.24
CA THR A 472 -23.28 -3.33 5.51
C THR A 472 -23.20 -4.40 4.44
N SER A 473 -22.70 -4.05 3.25
CA SER A 473 -22.38 -4.99 2.18
C SER A 473 -21.32 -4.39 1.25
N ARG A 474 -20.37 -5.18 0.76
CA ARG A 474 -19.54 -4.82 -0.39
C ARG A 474 -19.08 -6.03 -1.18
N THR A 475 -19.01 -5.91 -2.50
CA THR A 475 -18.63 -7.04 -3.39
C THR A 475 -17.12 -7.21 -3.58
N LEU A 476 -16.28 -6.20 -3.31
CA LEU A 476 -14.81 -6.22 -3.48
C LEU A 476 -14.06 -5.65 -2.28
#